data_AF-A0A5S5BKC4-F1
#
_entry.id   AF-A0A5S5BKC4-F1
#
_cell.length_a   1.000
_cell.length_b   1.000
_cell.length_c   1.000
_cell.angle_alpha   90.00
_cell.angle_beta   90.00
_cell.angle_gamma   90.00
#
_symmetry.space_group_name_H-M   'P 1'
#
loop_
_entity.id
_entity.type
_entity.pdbx_description
1 polymer ?
#
loop_
_entity_poly.entity_id
_entity_poly.type
_entity_poly.pdbx_seq_one_letter_code
_entity_poly.pdbx_strand_id
1 'polypeptide(L)' 'MTYEVGVRWETSRMQIEAESSTEAKRKYCKQTGRIYNDPFCGASILVARKIPAPKEALNQRNIS' A
#
# COMPACT_ATOMS: atom_id res chain seq x y z
N MET A 1 -6.02 -0.80 -9.21
CA MET A 1 -6.44 -0.14 -7.95
C MET A 1 -5.19 0.23 -7.18
N THR A 2 -5.21 1.30 -6.41
CA THR A 2 -4.05 1.68 -5.60
C THR A 2 -4.17 1.13 -4.19
N TYR A 3 -3.13 0.46 -3.73
CA TYR A 3 -3.03 -0.06 -2.37
C TYR A 3 -1.89 0.63 -1.65
N GLU A 4 -2.13 1.00 -0.40
CA GLU A 4 -1.09 1.39 0.53
C GLU A 4 -0.54 0.12 1.17
N VAL A 5 0.73 -0.19 0.91
CA VAL A 5 1.42 -1.37 1.41
C VAL A 5 2.53 -0.95 2.36
N GLY A 6 2.65 -1.66 3.48
CA GLY A 6 3.84 -1.57 4.32
C GLY A 6 3.83 -2.60 5.43
N VAL A 7 4.88 -2.57 6.25
CA VAL A 7 5.01 -3.48 7.39
C VAL A 7 4.12 -3.02 8.54
N ARG A 8 3.46 -3.94 9.26
CA ARG A 8 2.48 -3.64 10.32
C ARG A 8 3.01 -2.64 11.36
N TRP A 9 4.27 -2.75 11.77
CA TRP A 9 4.91 -1.91 12.78
C TRP A 9 5.74 -0.74 12.20
N GLU A 10 5.88 -0.63 10.88
CA GLU A 10 6.55 0.52 10.27
C GLU A 10 5.52 1.63 9.97
N THR A 11 5.96 2.87 10.20
CA THR A 11 5.20 4.08 9.83
C THR A 11 5.31 4.39 8.34
N SER A 12 6.40 3.98 7.68
CA SER A 12 6.59 4.17 6.25
C SER A 12 5.68 3.24 5.46
N ARG A 13 4.91 3.82 4.53
CA ARG A 13 3.97 3.11 3.66
C ARG A 13 4.21 3.52 2.21
N MET A 14 4.00 2.57 1.29
CA MET A 14 4.21 2.78 -0.14
C MET A 14 2.92 2.54 -0.91
N GLN A 15 2.63 3.42 -1.86
CA GLN A 15 1.49 3.25 -2.75
C GLN A 15 1.89 2.36 -3.92
N ILE A 16 1.10 1.31 -4.16
CA ILE A 16 1.34 0.34 -5.21
C ILE A 16 0.06 0.10 -6.00
N GLU A 17 0.18 0.22 -7.31
CA GLU A 17 -0.88 -0.14 -8.24
C GLU A 17 -0.87 -1.65 -8.50
N ALA A 18 -2.00 -2.28 -8.19
CA ALA A 18 -2.20 -3.71 -8.36
C ALA A 18 -3.69 -4.03 -8.59
N GLU A 19 -3.94 -5.24 -9.06
CA GLU A 19 -5.29 -5.79 -9.20
C GLU A 19 -5.81 -6.31 -7.86
N SER A 20 -4.92 -6.84 -7.01
CA SER A 20 -5.26 -7.40 -5.70
C SER A 20 -4.28 -7.00 -4.58
N SER A 21 -4.71 -7.11 -3.32
CA SER A 21 -3.86 -6.87 -2.15
C SER A 21 -2.64 -7.80 -2.10
N THR A 22 -2.78 -9.04 -2.58
CA THR A 22 -1.67 -10.01 -2.65
C THR A 22 -0.62 -9.59 -3.66
N GLU A 23 -1.06 -9.15 -4.84
CA GLU A 23 -0.15 -8.66 -5.88
C GLU A 23 0.54 -7.36 -5.45
N ALA A 24 -0.18 -6.45 -4.76
CA ALA A 24 0.40 -5.25 -4.17
C ALA A 24 1.53 -5.56 -3.18
N LYS A 25 1.31 -6.53 -2.29
CA LYS A 25 2.35 -7.00 -1.35
C LYS A 25 3.56 -7.61 -2.07
N ARG A 26 3.35 -8.40 -3.13
CA ARG A 26 4.46 -8.97 -3.92
C ARG A 26 5.29 -7.89 -4.61
N LYS A 27 4.64 -6.87 -5.19
CA LYS A 27 5.33 -5.72 -5.79
C LYS A 27 6.12 -4.93 -4.74
N TYR A 28 5.57 -4.71 -3.55
CA TYR A 28 6.26 -4.07 -2.43
C TYR A 28 7.53 -4.82 -2.03
N CYS A 29 7.43 -6.14 -1.85
CA CYS A 29 8.57 -7.01 -1.59
C CYS A 29 9.64 -6.89 -2.68
N LYS A 30 9.25 -6.97 -3.96
CA LYS A 30 10.16 -6.85 -5.09
C LYS A 30 10.90 -5.50 -5.11
N GLN A 31 10.22 -4.39 -4.81
CA GLN A 31 10.84 -3.05 -4.80
C GLN A 31 11.75 -2.82 -3.58
N THR A 32 11.39 -3.38 -2.43
CA THR A 32 12.15 -3.22 -1.18
C THR A 32 13.28 -4.24 -1.02
N GLY A 33 13.45 -5.17 -1.97
CA GLY A 33 14.40 -6.27 -1.89
C GLY A 33 14.03 -7.35 -0.88
N ARG A 34 12.80 -7.34 -0.37
CA ARG A 34 12.29 -8.31 0.62
C ARG A 34 11.68 -9.52 -0.10
N ILE A 35 11.73 -10.70 0.54
CA ILE A 35 11.13 -11.92 0.02
C ILE A 35 9.71 -12.08 0.58
N TYR A 36 8.71 -12.21 -0.29
CA TYR A 36 7.29 -12.30 0.10
C TYR A 36 6.99 -13.54 0.98
N ASN A 37 7.78 -14.60 0.85
CA ASN A 37 7.63 -15.86 1.58
C ASN A 37 8.55 -15.96 2.81
N ASP A 38 9.26 -14.89 3.16
CA ASP A 38 10.17 -14.92 4.29
C ASP A 38 9.39 -14.95 5.63
N PRO A 39 9.74 -15.77 6.61
CA PRO A 39 9.01 -15.85 7.87
C PRO A 39 9.09 -14.56 8.70
N PHE A 40 10.10 -13.73 8.52
CA PHE A 40 10.25 -12.44 9.21
C PHE A 40 9.66 -11.28 8.40
N CYS A 41 9.68 -11.37 7.07
CA CYS A 41 9.23 -10.31 6.16
C CYS A 41 7.96 -10.62 5.34
N GLY A 42 7.36 -11.78 5.54
CA GLY A 42 6.38 -12.36 4.63
C GLY A 42 4.97 -11.80 4.71
N ALA A 43 4.05 -12.47 4.01
CA ALA A 43 2.66 -12.06 3.83
C ALA A 43 1.91 -11.65 5.12
N SER A 44 2.29 -12.27 6.25
CA SER A 44 1.70 -12.09 7.58
C SER A 44 2.00 -10.73 8.21
N ILE A 45 3.15 -10.13 7.89
CA ILE A 45 3.59 -8.86 8.48
C ILE A 45 3.27 -7.66 7.57
N LEU A 46 3.02 -7.93 6.29
CA LEU A 46 2.64 -6.92 5.31
C LEU A 46 1.15 -6.62 5.42
N VAL A 47 0.84 -5.34 5.52
CA VAL A 47 -0.52 -4.82 5.50
C VAL A 47 -0.72 -4.09 4.18
N ALA A 48 -1.79 -4.43 3.47
CA ALA A 48 -2.19 -3.75 2.25
C ALA A 48 -3.60 -3.18 2.46
N ARG A 49 -3.75 -1.86 2.39
CA ARG A 49 -5.02 -1.16 2.49
C ARG A 49 -5.38 -0.58 1.14
N LYS A 50 -6.60 -0.80 0.65
CA LYS A 50 -7.07 -0.15 -0.57
C LYS A 50 -7.19 1.34 -0.31
N ILE A 51 -6.48 2.15 -1.10
CA ILE A 51 -6.66 3.60 -1.08
C ILE A 51 -7.80 3.90 -2.05
N PRO A 52 -8.86 4.60 -1.62
CA PRO A 52 -9.81 5.13 -2.57
C PRO A 52 -9.03 6.05 -3.52
N ALA A 53 -9.13 5.82 -4.83
CA ALA A 53 -8.59 6.75 -5.82
C ALA A 53 -9.02 8.15 -5.38
N PRO A 54 -8.12 9.16 -5.40
CA PRO A 54 -8.48 10.50 -4.98
C PRO A 54 -9.72 10.88 -5.79
N LYS A 55 -10.88 10.86 -5.14
CA LYS A 55 -12.01 11.61 -5.64
C LYS A 55 -11.46 13.02 -5.70
N GLU A 56 -11.45 13.59 -6.90
CA GLU A 56 -11.24 15.01 -7.12
C GLU A 56 -11.62 15.78 -5.88
N ALA A 57 -10.68 16.58 -5.36
CA ALA A 57 -10.81 17.40 -4.19
C ALA A 57 -12.20 18.04 -4.13
N LEU A 58 -13.13 17.36 -3.46
CA LEU A 58 -14.49 17.84 -3.37
C LEU A 58 -14.47 18.90 -2.29
N ASN A 59 -14.42 20.14 -2.76
CA ASN A 59 -15.01 21.29 -2.09
C ASN A 59 -14.30 21.78 -0.82
N GLN A 60 -13.36 22.71 -1.00
CA GLN A 60 -13.08 23.76 0.00
C GLN A 60 -12.36 24.96 -0.64
N ARG A 61 -12.93 25.48 -1.73
CA ARG A 61 -12.85 26.93 -1.98
C ARG A 61 -14.07 27.54 -1.29
N ASN A 62 -13.99 27.67 0.04
CA ASN A 62 -14.77 28.70 0.73
C ASN A 62 -14.17 30.02 0.26
N ILE A 63 -14.75 30.57 -0.79
CA ILE A 63 -14.56 31.94 -1.23
C ILE A 63 -15.22 32.78 -0.13
N SER A 64 -14.41 33.36 0.76
CA SER A 64 -14.83 34.46 1.64
C SER A 64 -14.64 35.79 0.92
#